data_AF-A0AA38LJU9-F1
#
_entry.id   AF-A0AA38LJU9-F1
#
_cell.length_a   1.000
_cell.length_b   1.000
_cell.length_c   1.000
_cell.angle_alpha   90.00
_cell.angle_beta   90.00
_cell.angle_gamma   90.00
#
_symmetry.space_group_name_H-M   'P 1'
#
loop_
_entity.id
_entity.type
_entity.pdbx_description
1 polymer ?
#
loop_
_entity_poly.entity_id
_entity_poly.type
_entity_poly.pdbx_seq_one_letter_code
_entity_poly.pdbx_strand_id
1 'polypeptide(L)' 'GVKQVLVKRGEQGSVLVTQDAPPIIQPAILAPIVLDTTGAGDTFTAAFAVGFLEKKSSSDSLKFA' A
#
# COMPACT_ATOMS: atom_id res chain seq x y z
N GLY A 1 20.04 8.60 -0.54
CA GLY A 1 18.81 8.30 0.23
C GLY A 1 17.91 7.37 -0.55
N VAL A 2 16.77 6.96 0.01
CA VAL A 2 15.76 6.14 -0.69
C VAL A 2 14.93 6.98 -1.66
N LYS A 3 14.52 6.38 -2.80
CA LYS A 3 13.74 7.08 -3.84
C LYS A 3 12.23 7.14 -3.57
N GLN A 4 11.73 6.18 -2.80
CA GLN A 4 10.32 6.03 -2.48
C GLN A 4 10.15 5.51 -1.05
N VAL A 5 9.10 5.96 -0.37
CA VAL A 5 8.73 5.53 0.98
C VAL A 5 7.24 5.20 1.01
N LEU A 6 6.90 3.98 1.38
CA LEU A 6 5.52 3.51 1.54
C LEU A 6 5.19 3.36 3.03
N VAL A 7 4.27 4.18 3.53
CA VAL A 7 3.84 4.18 4.93
C VAL A 7 2.47 3.51 5.03
N LYS A 8 2.40 2.40 5.76
CA LYS A 8 1.17 1.67 6.09
C LYS A 8 0.56 2.25 7.37
N ARG A 9 -0.73 2.54 7.37
CA ARG A 9 -1.43 3.24 8.48
C ARG A 9 -2.70 2.50 8.92
N GLY A 10 -2.76 1.18 8.73
CA GLY A 10 -3.90 0.35 9.11
C GLY A 10 -5.21 0.86 8.50
N GLU A 11 -6.19 1.13 9.36
CA GLU A 11 -7.53 1.62 8.98
C GLU A 11 -7.51 3.00 8.28
N GLN A 12 -6.43 3.77 8.44
CA GLN A 12 -6.23 5.05 7.74
C GLN A 12 -5.66 4.89 6.33
N GLY A 13 -5.41 3.65 5.90
CA GLY A 13 -4.89 3.32 4.57
C GLY A 13 -3.37 3.40 4.49
N SER A 14 -2.86 3.98 3.40
CA SER A 14 -1.43 4.09 3.14
C SER A 14 -1.06 5.37 2.39
N VAL A 15 0.22 5.74 2.48
CA VAL A 15 0.79 6.88 1.76
C VAL A 15 2.08 6.45 1.07
N LEU A 16 2.16 6.64 -0.24
CA LEU A 16 3.39 6.50 -1.01
C LEU A 16 3.98 7.88 -1.29
N VAL A 17 5.18 8.14 -0.78
CA VAL A 17 5.95 9.36 -1.03
C VAL A 17 7.07 9.04 -2.02
N THR A 18 7.21 9.86 -3.04
CA THR A 18 8.31 9.79 -4.01
C THR A 18 9.04 11.14 -4.04
N GLN A 19 10.24 11.19 -4.64
CA GLN A 19 11.02 12.43 -4.69
C GLN A 19 10.43 13.49 -5.61
N ASP A 20 9.81 13.05 -6.72
CA ASP A 20 9.49 13.93 -7.86
C ASP A 20 7.99 14.12 -8.08
N ALA A 21 7.14 13.53 -7.22
CA ALA A 21 5.69 13.62 -7.35
C ALA A 21 5.01 13.84 -6.00
N PRO A 22 3.79 14.44 -5.99
CA PRO A 22 2.96 14.51 -4.80
C PRO A 22 2.70 13.12 -4.21
N PRO A 23 2.50 13.02 -2.88
CA PRO A 23 2.19 11.75 -2.23
C PRO A 23 0.90 11.14 -2.79
N ILE A 24 0.91 9.83 -2.99
CA ILE A 24 -0.31 9.06 -3.30
C ILE A 24 -0.92 8.62 -1.97
N ILE A 25 -2.15 9.04 -1.70
CA ILE A 25 -2.92 8.63 -0.53
C ILE A 25 -3.95 7.60 -0.98
N GLN A 26 -3.88 6.40 -0.40
CA GLN A 26 -4.83 5.32 -0.68
C GLN A 26 -5.61 5.01 0.61
N PRO A 27 -6.95 5.20 0.63
CA PRO A 27 -7.78 4.78 1.75
C PRO A 27 -7.69 3.27 2.00
N ALA A 28 -7.91 2.85 3.25
CA ALA A 28 -7.97 1.43 3.59
C ALA A 28 -9.14 0.74 2.89
N ILE A 29 -8.91 -0.48 2.42
CA ILE A 29 -9.99 -1.39 2.05
C ILE A 29 -10.46 -2.08 3.33
N LEU A 30 -11.63 -1.68 3.83
CA LEU A 30 -12.13 -2.18 5.11
C LEU A 30 -12.72 -3.59 4.94
N ALA A 31 -12.23 -4.52 5.77
CA ALA A 31 -12.85 -5.82 5.92
C ALA A 31 -14.19 -5.67 6.68
N PRO A 32 -15.26 -6.38 6.29
CA PRO A 32 -16.53 -6.33 7.04
C PRO A 32 -16.41 -6.80 8.49
N ILE A 33 -15.48 -7.74 8.76
CA ILE A 33 -15.19 -8.27 10.09
C ILE A 33 -13.67 -8.43 10.20
N VAL A 34 -13.09 -7.88 11.27
CA VAL A 34 -11.66 -8.05 11.61
C VAL A 34 -11.55 -9.13 12.68
N LEU A 35 -11.01 -10.29 12.32
CA LEU A 35 -10.80 -11.41 13.25
C LEU A 35 -9.39 -11.41 13.84
N ASP A 36 -8.39 -11.12 13.01
CA ASP A 36 -6.98 -11.06 13.37
C ASP A 36 -6.27 -10.11 12.39
N THR A 37 -5.38 -9.26 12.91
CA THR A 37 -4.58 -8.31 12.11
C THR A 37 -3.18 -8.84 11.83
N THR A 38 -2.81 -9.99 12.41
CA THR A 38 -1.51 -10.63 12.18
C THR A 38 -1.34 -10.89 10.69
N GLY A 39 -0.20 -10.47 10.14
CA GLY A 39 0.11 -10.62 8.72
C GLY A 39 -0.45 -9.53 7.79
N ALA A 40 -1.39 -8.68 8.23
CA ALA A 40 -1.94 -7.62 7.37
C ALA A 40 -0.86 -6.72 6.75
N GLY A 41 0.17 -6.39 7.54
CA GLY A 41 1.30 -5.61 7.07
C GLY A 41 2.15 -6.32 6.00
N ASP A 42 2.41 -7.62 6.17
CA ASP A 42 3.23 -8.40 5.25
C ASP A 42 2.47 -8.71 3.96
N THR A 43 1.18 -9.07 4.07
CA THR A 43 0.28 -9.28 2.94
C THR A 43 0.15 -8.02 2.09
N PHE A 44 -0.04 -6.85 2.70
CA PHE A 44 -0.07 -5.59 1.97
C PHE A 44 1.24 -5.33 1.20
N THR A 45 2.39 -5.53 1.86
CA THR A 45 3.69 -5.33 1.20
C THR A 45 3.90 -6.33 0.06
N ALA A 46 3.53 -7.59 0.24
CA ALA A 46 3.60 -8.61 -0.80
C ALA A 46 2.69 -8.28 -1.99
N ALA A 47 1.44 -7.90 -1.74
CA ALA A 47 0.48 -7.54 -2.78
C ALA A 47 0.95 -6.30 -3.57
N PHE A 48 1.44 -5.26 -2.90
CA PHE A 48 2.03 -4.10 -3.57
C PHE A 48 3.21 -4.49 -4.45
N ALA A 49 4.11 -5.35 -3.95
CA ALA A 49 5.26 -5.84 -4.71
C ALA A 49 4.83 -6.63 -5.96
N VAL A 50 3.81 -7.49 -5.85
CA VAL A 50 3.22 -8.21 -6.99
C VAL A 50 2.69 -7.21 -8.03
N GLY A 51 1.84 -6.25 -7.62
CA GLY A 51 1.31 -5.24 -8.54
C GLY A 51 2.42 -4.44 -9.24
N PHE A 52 3.46 -4.06 -8.51
CA PHE A 52 4.61 -3.36 -9.05
C PHE A 52 5.39 -4.20 -10.06
N LEU A 53 5.66 -5.48 -9.76
CA LEU A 53 6.37 -6.41 -10.65
C LEU A 53 5.54 -6.76 -11.91
N GLU A 54 4.21 -6.76 -11.79
CA GLU A 54 3.28 -6.85 -12.91
C GLU A 54 3.19 -5.56 -13.76
N LYS A 55 4.02 -4.54 -13.45
CA LYS A 55 4.07 -3.25 -14.14
C LYS A 55 2.78 -2.43 -14.01
N LYS A 56 1.99 -2.65 -12.95
CA LYS A 56 0.88 -1.76 -12.63
C LYS A 56 1.40 -0.39 -12.21
N SER A 57 0.55 0.63 -12.33
CA SER A 57 0.86 1.93 -11.75
C SER A 57 0.99 1.82 -10.23
N SER A 58 1.68 2.77 -9.58
CA SER A 58 1.74 2.81 -8.12
C SER A 58 0.36 2.92 -7.49
N SER A 59 -0.56 3.67 -8.11
CA SER A 59 -1.95 3.79 -7.64
C SER A 59 -2.68 2.45 -7.70
N ASP A 60 -2.53 1.71 -8.81
CA ASP A 60 -3.22 0.43 -8.96
C ASP A 60 -2.60 -0.67 -8.11
N SER A 61 -1.28 -0.61 -7.88
CA SER A 61 -0.59 -1.49 -6.93
C SER A 61 -1.06 -1.24 -5.49
N LEU A 62 -1.32 0.01 -5.11
CA LEU A 62 -1.89 0.37 -3.80
C LEU A 62 -3.36 -0.04 -3.66
N LYS A 63 -4.16 -0.02 -4.73
CA LYS A 63 -5.54 -0.50 -4.71
C LYS A 63 -5.65 -2.02 -4.66
N PHE A 64 -4.64 -2.71 -5.20
CA PHE A 64 -4.55 -4.16 -5.17
C PHE A 64 -4.10 -4.69 -3.80
N ALA A 65 -3.31 -3.90 -3.08
CA ALA A 65 -2.78 -4.20 -1.75
C ALA A 65 -3.73 -3.83 -0.62
#